data_AF-A0A662C711-F1
#
_entry.id   AF-A0A662C711-F1
#
_cell.length_a   1.000
_cell.length_b   1.000
_cell.length_c   1.000
_cell.angle_alpha   90.00
_cell.angle_beta   90.00
_cell.angle_gamma   90.00
#
_symmetry.space_group_name_H-M   'P 1'
#
loop_
_entity.id
_entity.type
_entity.pdbx_description
1 polymer ?
#
loop_
_entity_poly.entity_id
_entity_poly.type
_entity_poly.pdbx_seq_one_letter_code
_entity_poly.pdbx_strand_id
1 'polypeptide(L)' 'MTPKDNKLKLIAMYLYINNIHNDVLRYSCERFSNNNKPAFTDVEVMTVFLFVMTDMQLFKVK' A
#
# COMPACT_ATOMS: atom_id res chain seq x y z
N MET A 1 11.51 14.66 6.88
CA MET A 1 11.74 13.25 6.48
C MET A 1 12.62 13.27 5.25
N THR A 2 13.78 12.61 5.26
CA THR A 2 14.63 12.60 4.07
C THR A 2 14.10 11.59 3.05
N PRO A 3 14.41 11.73 1.74
CA PRO A 3 14.00 10.75 0.73
C PRO A 3 14.45 9.32 1.05
N LYS A 4 15.56 9.15 1.80
CA LYS A 4 16.06 7.85 2.24
C LYS A 4 15.16 7.24 3.33
N ASP A 5 14.71 8.05 4.29
CA ASP A 5 13.79 7.61 5.35
C ASP A 5 12.42 7.21 4.76
N ASN A 6 11.95 7.95 3.75
CA ASN A 6 10.72 7.64 3.02
C ASN A 6 10.79 6.27 2.35
N LYS A 7 11.92 5.94 1.71
CA LYS A 7 12.12 4.64 1.04
C LYS A 7 12.06 3.49 2.06
N LEU A 8 12.77 3.63 3.18
CA LEU A 8 12.79 2.59 4.21
C LEU A 8 11.41 2.38 4.84
N LYS A 9 10.68 3.46 5.12
CA LYS A 9 9.30 3.38 5.62
C LYS A 9 8.34 2.74 4.62
N LEU A 10 8.44 3.10 3.34
CA LEU A 10 7.61 2.50 2.29
C LEU A 10 7.88 0.99 2.17
N ILE A 11 9.14 0.56 2.21
CA ILE A 11 9.53 -0.86 2.19
C ILE A 11 8.99 -1.58 3.44
N ALA A 12 9.17 -1.00 4.63
CA ALA A 12 8.66 -1.59 5.87
C ALA A 12 7.14 -1.75 5.84
N MET A 13 6.43 -0.75 5.33
CA MET A 13 4.98 -0.77 5.18
C MET A 13 4.52 -1.84 4.19
N TYR A 14 5.21 -1.96 3.05
CA TYR A 14 4.97 -3.03 2.07
C TYR A 14 5.11 -4.42 2.70
N LEU A 15 6.20 -4.67 3.43
CA LEU A 15 6.45 -5.97 4.07
C LEU A 15 5.36 -6.32 5.08
N TYR A 16 4.95 -5.34 5.89
CA TYR A 16 3.88 -5.52 6.87
C TYR A 16 2.54 -5.85 6.22
N ILE A 17 2.13 -5.08 5.21
CA ILE A 17 0.87 -5.31 4.48
C ILE A 17 0.92 -6.64 3.74
N ASN A 18 2.04 -6.99 3.12
CA ASN A 18 2.21 -8.27 2.44
C ASN A 18 2.03 -9.46 3.42
N ASN A 19 2.53 -9.35 4.65
CA ASN A 19 2.32 -10.38 5.66
C ASN A 19 0.83 -10.54 5.99
N ILE A 20 0.16 -9.43 6.33
CA ILE A 20 -1.28 -9.44 6.64
C ILE A 20 -2.11 -9.93 5.46
N HIS A 21 -1.72 -9.56 4.24
CA HIS A 21 -2.41 -10.00 3.04
C HIS A 21 -2.32 -11.50 2.84
N ASN A 22 -1.13 -12.08 3.04
CA ASN A 22 -0.95 -13.53 2.90
C ASN A 22 -1.63 -14.33 4.01
N ASP A 23 -1.68 -13.79 5.22
CA ASP A 23 -2.28 -14.45 6.37
C ASP A 23 -3.81 -14.37 6.34
N VAL A 24 -4.36 -13.21 5.98
CA VAL A 24 -5.80 -12.91 6.16
C VAL A 24 -6.44 -12.36 4.89
N LEU A 25 -5.92 -11.25 4.35
CA LEU A 25 -6.70 -10.46 3.38
C LEU A 25 -6.91 -11.17 2.04
N ARG A 26 -5.98 -12.00 1.58
CA ARG A 26 -6.12 -12.70 0.30
C ARG A 26 -7.33 -13.64 0.23
N TYR A 27 -7.85 -14.03 1.40
CA TYR A 27 -9.02 -14.91 1.51
C TYR A 27 -10.32 -14.13 1.78
N SER A 28 -10.21 -12.91 2.29
CA SER A 28 -11.37 -12.08 2.67
C SER A 28 -11.61 -10.90 1.72
N CYS A 29 -10.63 -10.54 0.91
CA CYS A 29 -10.64 -9.37 0.04
C CYS A 29 -10.34 -9.82 -1.39
N GLU A 30 -11.37 -9.77 -2.23
CA GLU A 30 -11.19 -9.82 -3.67
C GLU A 30 -11.27 -8.40 -4.23
N ARG A 31 -10.35 -8.08 -5.15
CA ARG A 31 -10.43 -6.82 -5.87
C ARG A 31 -11.60 -6.87 -6.85
N PHE A 32 -12.71 -6.22 -6.52
CA PHE A 32 -13.85 -6.04 -7.42
C PHE A 32 -13.52 -5.05 -8.55
N SER A 33 -12.55 -5.38 -9.40
CA SER A 33 -12.22 -4.58 -10.57
C SER A 33 -12.44 -5.40 -11.84
N ASN A 34 -13.08 -4.79 -12.84
CA ASN A 34 -13.17 -5.35 -14.20
C ASN A 34 -11.81 -5.39 -14.93
N ASN A 35 -10.71 -5.12 -14.22
CA ASN A 35 -9.38 -5.13 -14.77
C ASN A 35 -8.73 -6.49 -14.52
N ASN A 36 -8.81 -7.38 -15.51
CA ASN A 36 -8.23 -8.72 -15.45
C ASN A 36 -6.69 -8.71 -15.37
N LYS A 37 -6.05 -7.56 -15.60
CA LYS A 37 -4.59 -7.39 -15.55
C LYS A 37 -4.24 -6.05 -14.89
N PRO A 38 -4.42 -5.94 -13.57
CA PRO A 38 -4.10 -4.69 -12.89
C PRO A 38 -2.59 -4.41 -12.96
N ALA A 39 -2.22 -3.14 -13.13
CA ALA A 39 -0.81 -2.71 -13.16
C ALA A 39 -0.12 -2.80 -11.80
N PHE A 40 -0.90 -2.84 -10.72
CA PHE A 40 -0.44 -2.97 -9.34
C PHE A 40 -1.22 -4.07 -8.64
N THR A 41 -0.53 -4.87 -7.86
CA THR A 41 -1.10 -5.83 -6.92
C THR A 41 -1.86 -5.11 -5.80
N ASP A 42 -2.74 -5.84 -5.11
CA ASP A 42 -3.54 -5.26 -4.02
C ASP A 42 -2.65 -4.77 -2.86
N VAL A 43 -1.57 -5.50 -2.56
CA VAL A 43 -0.54 -5.09 -1.60
C VAL A 43 0.10 -3.77 -2.00
N GLU A 44 0.49 -3.60 -3.27
CA GLU A 44 1.09 -2.35 -3.76
C GLU A 44 0.10 -1.18 -3.69
N VAL A 45 -1.16 -1.39 -4.08
CA VAL A 45 -2.20 -0.37 -4.01
C VAL A 45 -2.42 0.08 -2.57
N MET A 46 -2.60 -0.87 -1.64
CA MET A 46 -2.79 -0.56 -0.21
C MET A 46 -1.57 0.15 0.37
N THR A 47 -0.36 -0.29 0.01
CA THR A 47 0.89 0.32 0.50
C THR A 47 1.01 1.76 0.06
N VAL A 48 0.84 2.04 -1.24
CA VAL A 48 0.92 3.41 -1.78
C VAL A 48 -0.14 4.29 -1.16
N PHE A 49 -1.39 3.80 -1.08
CA PHE A 49 -2.50 4.55 -0.49
C PHE A 49 -2.19 4.94 0.96
N LEU A 50 -1.88 3.95 1.81
CA LEU A 50 -1.63 4.20 3.23
C LEU A 50 -0.40 5.07 3.43
N PHE A 51 0.71 4.82 2.73
CA PHE A 51 1.93 5.62 2.86
C PHE A 51 1.71 7.09 2.48
N VAL A 52 0.96 7.36 1.41
CA VAL A 52 0.61 8.73 1.03
C VAL A 52 -0.24 9.41 2.11
N MET A 53 -1.21 8.66 2.66
CA MET A 53 -2.14 9.16 3.67
C MET A 53 -1.51 9.30 5.06
N THR A 54 -0.50 8.53 5.43
CA THR A 54 0.09 8.60 6.78
C THR A 54 1.35 9.46 6.80
N ASP A 55 2.27 9.20 5.88
CA ASP A 55 3.64 9.71 5.94
C ASP A 55 3.85 10.95 5.06
N MET A 56 3.27 10.98 3.85
CA MET A 56 3.40 12.14 2.97
C MET A 56 2.36 13.23 3.26
N GLN A 57 1.24 12.87 3.86
CA GLN A 57 0.13 13.76 4.20
C GLN A 57 -0.37 14.62 3.03
N LEU A 58 -0.34 14.07 1.81
CA LEU A 58 -0.73 14.81 0.59
C LEU A 58 -2.22 15.20 0.55
N PHE A 59 -3.04 14.63 1.43
CA PHE A 59 -4.44 15.00 1.62
C PHE A 59 -4.62 16.31 2.39
N LYS A 60 -3.57 16.87 3.00
CA LYS A 60 -3.55 18.25 3.50
C LYS A 60 -3.43 19.22 2.32
N VAL A 61 -4.40 19.19 1.43
CA VAL A 61 -4.58 20.23 0.42
C VAL A 61 -5.00 21.50 1.17
N LYS A 62 -4.30 22.60 0.90
CA LYS A 62 -4.60 23.93 1.47
C LYS A 62 -5.97 24.43 1.05
#